data_AF-A0A355C0D9-F1
#
_entry.id   AF-A0A355C0D9-F1
#
_cell.length_a   1.000
_cell.length_b   1.000
_cell.length_c   1.000
_cell.angle_alpha   90.00
_cell.angle_beta   90.00
_cell.angle_gamma   90.00
#
_symmetry.space_group_name_H-M   'P 1'
#
loop_
_entity.id
_entity.type
_entity.pdbx_description
1 polymer ?
#
loop_
_entity_poly.entity_id
_entity_poly.type
_entity_poly.pdbx_seq_one_letter_code
_entity_poly.pdbx_strand_id
1 'polypeptide(L)' 'MNFFAELKRRNVFRVAGVYAVAGWLIAQAGGVLEASLKLPDWFDSVVVSFLLLGLPVALILAWAFEMTPDGVKLTADA' A
#
# COMPACT_ATOMS: atom_id res chain seq x y z
N MET A 1 -2.07 -4.14 25.85
CA MET A 1 -3.23 -4.32 24.96
C MET A 1 -3.53 -3.03 24.19
N ASN A 2 -2.62 -2.55 23.34
CA ASN A 2 -2.83 -1.30 22.59
C ASN A 2 -2.40 -1.37 21.11
N PHE A 3 -2.45 -2.56 20.51
CA PHE A 3 -2.04 -2.79 19.11
C PHE A 3 -2.79 -1.88 18.12
N PHE A 4 -4.10 -1.66 18.35
CA PHE A 4 -4.92 -0.73 17.57
C PHE A 4 -4.57 0.75 17.80
N ALA A 5 -4.09 1.12 18.99
CA ALA A 5 -3.63 2.47 19.30
C ALA A 5 -2.26 2.76 18.66
N GLU A 6 -1.35 1.77 18.64
CA GLU A 6 -0.07 1.83 17.92
C GLU A 6 -0.29 1.97 16.40
N LEU A 7 -1.21 1.20 15.81
CA LEU A 7 -1.57 1.29 14.38
C LEU A 7 -2.15 2.66 14.00
N LYS A 8 -2.92 3.27 14.89
CA LYS A 8 -3.50 4.61 14.70
C LYS A 8 -2.46 5.73 14.88
N ARG A 9 -1.47 5.54 15.76
CA ARG A 9 -0.39 6.53 16.01
C ARG A 9 0.65 6.57 14.88
N ARG A 10 0.83 5.47 14.13
CA ARG A 10 1.83 5.31 13.04
C ARG A 10 1.32 5.63 11.63
N ASN A 11 0.15 6.25 11.46
CA ASN A 11 -0.39 6.58 10.13
C ASN A 11 -0.60 5.38 9.19
N VAL A 12 -0.64 4.13 9.69
CA VAL A 12 -0.80 2.92 8.85
C VAL A 12 -2.13 2.98 8.08
N PHE A 13 -3.19 3.54 8.69
CA PHE A 13 -4.46 3.78 8.01
C PHE A 13 -4.35 4.73 6.82
N ARG A 14 -3.46 5.74 6.88
CA ARG A 14 -3.22 6.65 5.76
C ARG A 14 -2.56 5.93 4.60
N VAL A 15 -1.56 5.08 4.88
CA VAL A 15 -0.89 4.29 3.83
C VAL A 15 -1.84 3.25 3.25
N ALA A 16 -2.65 2.57 4.08
CA ALA A 16 -3.68 1.66 3.61
C ALA A 16 -4.68 2.37 2.68
N GLY A 17 -5.11 3.59 3.02
CA GLY A 17 -5.98 4.40 2.17
C GLY A 17 -5.33 4.79 0.85
N VAL A 18 -4.10 5.30 0.87
CA VAL A 18 -3.35 5.65 -0.35
C VAL A 18 -3.13 4.42 -1.23
N TYR A 19 -2.77 3.29 -0.62
CA TYR A 19 -2.60 2.02 -1.33
C TYR A 19 -3.90 1.53 -1.95
N ALA A 20 -5.03 1.64 -1.25
CA ALA A 20 -6.34 1.28 -1.79
C ALA A 20 -6.70 2.12 -3.02
N VAL A 21 -6.46 3.44 -2.97
CA VAL A 21 -6.69 4.33 -4.12
C VAL A 21 -5.74 4.01 -5.28
N ALA A 22 -4.45 3.83 -5.02
CA ALA A 22 -3.47 3.47 -6.04
C ALA A 22 -3.77 2.10 -6.66
N GLY A 23 -4.09 1.10 -5.84
CA GLY A 23 -4.46 -0.23 -6.28
C GLY A 23 -5.74 -0.23 -7.11
N TRP A 24 -6.73 0.57 -6.73
CA TRP A 24 -7.94 0.77 -7.54
C TRP A 24 -7.62 1.39 -8.91
N LEU A 25 -6.76 2.41 -8.97
CA LEU A 25 -6.32 3.00 -10.24
C LEU A 25 -5.57 1.99 -11.12
N ILE A 26 -4.71 1.16 -10.52
CA ILE A 26 -4.01 0.08 -11.22
C ILE A 26 -5.00 -0.94 -11.78
N ALA A 27 -5.99 -1.37 -10.99
CA ALA A 27 -7.02 -2.29 -11.45
C ALA A 27 -7.85 -1.70 -12.60
N GLN A 28 -8.22 -0.41 -12.51
CA GLN A 28 -8.94 0.29 -13.57
C GLN A 28 -8.11 0.39 -14.86
N ALA A 29 -6.83 0.75 -14.75
CA ALA A 29 -5.90 0.75 -15.88
C ALA A 29 -5.72 -0.65 -16.47
N GLY A 30 -5.67 -1.68 -15.62
CA GLY A 30 -5.63 -3.08 -16.01
C GLY A 30 -6.77 -3.46 -16.94
N GLY A 31 -8.02 -3.17 -16.56
CA GLY A 31 -9.19 -3.46 -17.41
C GLY A 31 -9.18 -2.69 -18.75
N VAL A 32 -8.69 -1.43 -18.75
CA VAL A 32 -8.54 -0.66 -19.99
C VAL A 32 -7.50 -1.32 -20.92
N LEU A 33 -6.39 -1.79 -20.37
CA LEU A 33 -5.34 -2.48 -21.13
C LEU A 33 -5.82 -3.85 -21.62
N GLU A 34 -6.53 -4.60 -20.78
CA GLU A 34 -7.12 -5.89 -21.12
C GLU A 34 -8.03 -5.76 -22.35
N ALA A 35 -8.98 -4.83 -22.32
CA ALA A 35 -9.88 -4.57 -23.44
C ALA A 35 -9.14 -4.08 -24.70
N SER A 36 -8.15 -3.19 -24.53
CA SER A 36 -7.40 -2.59 -25.66
C SER A 36 -6.47 -3.58 -26.34
N LEU A 37 -5.85 -4.48 -25.58
CA LEU A 37 -4.87 -5.46 -26.06
C LEU A 37 -5.50 -6.85 -26.29
N LYS A 38 -6.79 -7.04 -25.97
CA LYS A 38 -7.50 -8.32 -25.98
C LYS A 38 -6.75 -9.38 -25.15
N LEU A 39 -6.38 -9.00 -23.92
CA LEU A 39 -5.75 -9.94 -23.01
C LEU A 39 -6.73 -11.02 -22.57
N PRO A 40 -6.24 -12.19 -22.15
CA PRO A 40 -7.11 -13.26 -21.69
C PRO A 40 -7.62 -12.99 -20.26
N ASP A 41 -8.76 -13.60 -19.92
CA ASP A 41 -9.49 -13.40 -18.66
C ASP A 41 -8.68 -13.68 -17.37
N TRP A 42 -7.55 -14.40 -17.47
CA TRP A 42 -6.66 -14.62 -16.32
C TRP A 42 -5.89 -13.36 -15.91
N PHE A 43 -5.81 -12.34 -16.77
CA PHE A 43 -5.03 -11.13 -16.53
C PHE A 43 -5.52 -10.38 -15.29
N ASP A 44 -6.83 -10.21 -15.14
CA ASP A 44 -7.44 -9.59 -13.97
C ASP A 44 -7.08 -10.32 -12.67
N SER A 45 -7.11 -11.65 -12.70
CA SER A 45 -6.73 -12.47 -11.56
C SER A 45 -5.28 -12.24 -11.15
N VAL A 46 -4.39 -12.05 -12.13
CA VAL A 46 -2.98 -11.74 -11.88
C VAL A 46 -2.82 -10.34 -11.28
N VAL A 47 -3.46 -9.32 -11.86
CA VAL A 47 -3.40 -7.94 -11.35
C VAL A 47 -3.88 -7.87 -9.90
N VAL A 48 -5.05 -8.47 -9.62
CA VAL A 48 -5.60 -8.50 -8.25
C VAL A 48 -4.69 -9.27 -7.30
N SER A 49 -4.13 -10.40 -7.74
CA SER A 49 -3.19 -11.17 -6.91
C SER A 49 -1.94 -10.35 -6.55
N PHE A 50 -1.38 -9.59 -7.49
CA PHE A 50 -0.24 -8.71 -7.21
C PHE A 50 -0.60 -7.57 -6.25
N LEU A 51 -1.79 -6.96 -6.38
CA LEU A 51 -2.27 -5.95 -5.44
C LEU A 51 -2.46 -6.52 -4.03
N LEU A 52 -3.00 -7.74 -3.92
CA LEU A 52 -3.18 -8.41 -2.65
C LEU A 52 -1.86 -8.80 -1.99
N LEU A 53 -0.85 -9.19 -2.77
CA LEU A 53 0.49 -9.49 -2.27
C LEU A 53 1.29 -8.23 -1.94
N GLY A 54 1.09 -7.14 -2.70
CA GLY A 54 1.75 -5.86 -2.46
C GLY A 54 1.22 -5.13 -1.24
N LEU A 55 -0.05 -5.34 -0.87
CA LEU A 55 -0.67 -4.72 0.29
C LEU A 55 0.01 -5.09 1.62
N PRO A 56 0.25 -6.36 2.00
CA PRO A 56 0.97 -6.70 3.22
C PRO A 56 2.39 -6.17 3.22
N VAL A 57 3.07 -6.16 2.06
CA VAL A 57 4.40 -5.54 1.92
C VAL A 57 4.32 -4.03 2.22
N ALA A 58 3.36 -3.32 1.64
CA ALA A 58 3.17 -1.89 1.87
C ALA A 58 2.82 -1.58 3.33
N LEU A 59 2.02 -2.43 3.99
CA LEU A 59 1.70 -2.30 5.41
C LEU A 59 2.91 -2.56 6.31
N ILE A 60 3.72 -3.58 6.00
CA ILE A 60 4.96 -3.87 6.73
C ILE A 60 5.94 -2.70 6.56
N LEU A 61 6.09 -2.16 5.34
CA LEU A 61 6.93 -0.99 5.09
C LEU A 61 6.41 0.25 5.83
N ALA A 62 5.10 0.50 5.84
CA ALA A 62 4.50 1.60 6.61
C ALA A 62 4.69 1.46 8.12
N TRP A 63 4.75 0.22 8.61
CA TRP A 63 5.00 -0.06 10.02
C TRP A 63 6.49 0.03 10.38
N ALA A 64 7.38 -0.43 9.50
CA ALA A 64 8.83 -0.45 9.68
C ALA A 64 9.47 0.93 9.48
N PHE A 65 9.03 1.66 8.45
CA PHE A 65 9.35 3.06 8.24
C PHE A 65 8.29 3.89 8.96
N GLU A 66 8.51 4.18 10.26
CA GLU A 66 7.83 5.29 10.89
C GLU A 66 8.13 6.54 10.06
N MET A 67 7.21 6.93 9.18
CA MET A 67 7.29 8.19 8.45
C MET A 67 6.97 9.30 9.46
N THR A 68 7.94 9.56 10.34
CA THR A 68 7.95 10.68 11.27
C THR A 68 7.69 11.94 10.44
N PRO A 69 6.63 12.72 10.74
CA PRO A 69 6.42 14.03 10.13
C PRO A 69 7.60 14.99 10.37
N ASP A 70 8.50 14.62 11.28
CA ASP A 70 9.64 15.39 11.76
C ASP A 70 10.97 15.14 11.02
N GLY A 71 11.00 14.29 10.00
CA GLY A 71 12.25 13.90 9.32
C GLY A 71 13.15 13.02 10.20
N VAL A 72 14.22 12.47 9.60
CA VAL A 72 15.26 11.73 10.32
C VAL A 72 15.93 12.69 11.31
N LYS A 73 15.45 12.74 12.55
CA LYS A 73 16.17 13.38 13.64
C LYS A 73 17.19 12.37 14.13
N LEU A 74 18.47 12.62 13.82
CA LEU A 74 19.55 12.11 14.65
C LEU A 74 19.23 12.56 16.07
N THR A 75 18.96 11.61 16.96
CA THR A 75 19.12 11.84 18.39
C THR A 75 20.60 12.18 18.59
N ALA A 76 20.93 13.46 18.54
CA ALA A 76 22.14 13.95 19.17
C ALA A 76 21.87 13.88 20.67
N ASP A 77 22.21 12.73 21.25
CA ASP A 77 22.35 12.60 22.69
C ASP A 77 23.49 13.50 23.15
N ALA A 78 23.16 14.41 24.09
CA ALA A 78 24.00 15.17 25.01
C ALA A 78 25.08 16.11 24.45
#